data_AF-A0A934L0Z9-F1
#
_entry.id   AF-A0A934L0Z9-F1
#
_cell.length_a   1.000
_cell.length_b   1.000
_cell.length_c   1.000
_cell.angle_alpha   90.00
_cell.angle_beta   90.00
_cell.angle_gamma   90.00
#
_symmetry.space_group_name_H-M   'P 1'
#
loop_
_entity.id
_entity.type
_entity.pdbx_description
1 polymer ?
#
loop_
_entity_poly.entity_id
_entity_poly.type
_entity_poly.pdbx_seq_one_letter_code
_entity_poly.pdbx_strand_id
1 'polypeptide(L)'
;AEIEALATGDGKGFDRALWAHVGHVIRNGVRAALLSVTRGRLARSPVAGPTASHWRRVAWASATFAFLADLAMAGLGGDLKRKEKLTGRYADVFSWLLLVTATLRRYEADGRRSEDLPLVHWACEHGFSRIAQAMQGITRNLRVPFATILLRGPLALWGRLNPLGHGPHDALGGKAARTILAPGAQRDRLTDGIAREPDPSRGLGRLEAAFVACSAAGIVLGKLKDAVKRGDLAKAPPERQLAEAVQKGIVTADDAQLVRDAEALRRAAVEVDSFSLEEYLATATKVAQHA
;
A
#
# COMPACT_ATOMS: atom_id res chain seq x y z
N ALA A 1 -24.87 -7.64 -30.45
CA ALA A 1 -23.99 -7.52 -31.64
C ALA A 1 -23.54 -8.89 -32.16
N GLU A 2 -22.40 -9.47 -31.75
CA GLU A 2 -21.93 -10.76 -32.33
C GLU A 2 -22.86 -11.95 -32.03
N ILE A 3 -23.22 -12.13 -30.76
CA ILE A 3 -24.15 -13.20 -30.30
C ILE A 3 -25.54 -13.03 -30.92
N GLU A 4 -25.93 -11.79 -31.18
CA GLU A 4 -27.23 -11.40 -31.73
C GLU A 4 -27.28 -11.64 -33.24
N ALA A 5 -26.21 -11.30 -33.98
CA ALA A 5 -26.08 -11.59 -35.42
C ALA A 5 -25.99 -13.09 -35.70
N LEU A 6 -25.35 -13.85 -34.80
CA LEU A 6 -25.36 -15.33 -34.80
C LEU A 6 -26.76 -15.89 -34.56
N ALA A 7 -27.52 -15.29 -33.64
CA ALA A 7 -28.89 -15.70 -33.34
C ALA A 7 -29.87 -15.39 -34.49
N THR A 8 -29.59 -14.37 -35.30
CA THR A 8 -30.43 -13.98 -36.46
C THR A 8 -29.95 -14.57 -37.80
N GLY A 9 -28.88 -15.37 -37.83
CA GLY A 9 -28.35 -15.98 -39.05
C GLY A 9 -27.73 -14.99 -40.05
N ASP A 10 -27.39 -13.77 -39.62
CA ASP A 10 -26.79 -12.74 -40.47
C ASP A 10 -25.26 -12.89 -40.50
N GLY A 11 -24.76 -13.68 -41.45
CA GLY A 11 -23.32 -13.88 -41.62
C GLY A 11 -22.54 -12.60 -41.91
N LYS A 12 -23.12 -11.62 -42.62
CA LYS A 12 -22.45 -10.35 -42.93
C LYS A 12 -22.41 -9.43 -41.71
N GLY A 13 -23.48 -9.42 -40.91
CA GLY A 13 -23.53 -8.74 -39.62
C GLY A 13 -22.56 -9.33 -38.60
N PHE A 14 -22.45 -10.66 -38.58
CA PHE A 14 -21.48 -11.38 -37.76
C PHE A 14 -20.03 -11.05 -38.15
N ASP A 15 -19.67 -11.17 -39.44
CA ASP A 15 -18.33 -10.83 -39.92
C ASP A 15 -17.95 -9.39 -39.60
N ARG A 16 -18.88 -8.44 -39.82
CA ARG A 16 -18.64 -7.02 -39.50
C ARG A 16 -18.39 -6.82 -38.00
N ALA A 17 -19.19 -7.45 -37.15
CA ALA A 17 -19.04 -7.33 -35.70
C ALA A 17 -17.72 -7.97 -35.22
N LEU A 18 -17.38 -9.15 -35.73
CA LEU A 18 -16.15 -9.86 -35.44
C LEU A 18 -14.91 -9.05 -35.85
N TRP A 19 -14.87 -8.51 -37.08
CA TRP A 19 -13.77 -7.68 -37.54
C TRP A 19 -13.66 -6.36 -36.76
N ALA A 20 -14.78 -5.79 -36.32
CA ALA A 20 -14.77 -4.63 -35.43
C ALA A 20 -14.19 -4.96 -34.05
N HIS A 21 -14.53 -6.12 -33.47
CA HIS A 21 -13.96 -6.59 -32.20
C HIS A 21 -12.47 -6.88 -32.33
N VAL A 22 -12.03 -7.58 -33.38
CA VAL A 22 -10.62 -7.82 -33.68
C VAL A 22 -9.86 -6.49 -33.82
N GLY A 23 -10.41 -5.52 -34.55
CA GLY A 23 -9.84 -4.18 -34.67
C GLY A 23 -9.72 -3.46 -33.32
N HIS A 24 -10.69 -3.63 -32.43
CA HIS A 24 -10.64 -3.11 -31.06
C HIS A 24 -9.48 -3.70 -30.26
N VAL A 25 -9.33 -5.03 -30.27
CA VAL A 25 -8.26 -5.74 -29.55
C VAL A 25 -6.88 -5.31 -30.09
N ILE A 26 -6.71 -5.22 -31.41
CA ILE A 26 -5.44 -4.79 -32.02
C ILE A 26 -5.11 -3.35 -31.61
N ARG A 27 -6.07 -2.42 -31.67
CA ARG A 27 -5.87 -1.03 -31.26
C ARG A 27 -5.46 -0.92 -29.79
N ASN A 28 -6.12 -1.67 -28.91
CA ASN A 28 -5.77 -1.72 -27.49
C ASN A 28 -4.38 -2.34 -27.28
N GLY A 29 -4.04 -3.39 -28.05
CA GLY A 29 -2.72 -4.01 -28.05
C GLY A 29 -1.60 -3.05 -28.47
N VAL A 30 -1.78 -2.31 -29.57
CA VAL A 30 -0.81 -1.30 -30.04
C VAL A 30 -0.64 -0.21 -29.00
N ARG A 31 -1.74 0.30 -28.43
CA ARG A 31 -1.67 1.30 -27.36
C ARG A 31 -0.92 0.77 -26.13
N ALA A 32 -1.22 -0.44 -25.69
CA ALA A 32 -0.54 -1.07 -24.56
C ALA A 32 0.96 -1.28 -24.84
N ALA A 33 1.33 -1.69 -26.06
CA ALA A 33 2.70 -1.87 -26.50
C ALA A 33 3.47 -0.55 -26.48
N LEU A 34 2.95 0.49 -27.15
CA LEU A 34 3.56 1.83 -27.19
C LEU A 34 3.73 2.44 -25.79
N LEU A 35 2.73 2.31 -24.93
CA LEU A 35 2.82 2.78 -23.55
C LEU A 35 3.80 1.94 -22.73
N SER A 36 3.94 0.64 -22.99
CA SER A 36 4.95 -0.18 -22.32
C SER A 36 6.37 0.19 -22.72
N VAL A 37 6.64 0.38 -24.01
CA VAL A 37 7.95 0.77 -24.54
C VAL A 37 8.36 2.15 -24.00
N THR A 38 7.42 3.09 -23.97
CA THR A 38 7.69 4.45 -23.48
C THR A 38 7.54 4.61 -21.98
N ARG A 39 7.25 3.53 -21.24
CA ARG A 39 6.99 3.54 -19.79
C ARG A 39 5.93 4.58 -19.40
N GLY A 40 4.88 4.69 -20.20
CA GLY A 40 3.76 5.62 -20.03
C GLY A 40 4.03 7.05 -20.52
N ARG A 41 5.24 7.39 -21.00
CA ARG A 41 5.57 8.78 -21.39
C ARG A 41 4.71 9.34 -22.54
N LEU A 42 4.20 8.48 -23.42
CA LEU A 42 3.26 8.90 -24.48
C LEU A 42 1.85 9.22 -23.95
N ALA A 43 1.50 8.78 -22.74
CA ALA A 43 0.24 9.16 -22.14
C ALA A 43 0.28 10.63 -21.68
N ARG A 44 -0.82 11.34 -21.90
CA ARG A 44 -1.02 12.66 -21.29
C ARG A 44 -1.41 12.47 -19.82
N SER A 45 -0.80 13.26 -18.95
CA SER A 45 -1.24 13.36 -17.56
C SER A 45 -2.35 14.41 -17.47
N PRO A 46 -3.43 14.17 -16.72
CA PRO A 46 -4.46 15.18 -16.47
C PRO A 46 -3.94 16.33 -15.58
N VAL A 47 -2.82 16.13 -14.90
CA VAL A 47 -2.21 17.10 -13.97
C VAL A 47 -0.74 17.33 -14.30
N ALA A 48 -0.21 18.49 -13.91
CA ALA A 48 1.22 18.79 -13.93
C ALA A 48 1.86 18.51 -12.54
N GLY A 49 3.19 18.42 -12.50
CA GLY A 49 3.94 18.34 -11.25
C GLY A 49 4.34 16.91 -10.81
N PRO A 50 4.60 16.69 -9.51
CA PRO A 50 5.30 15.51 -8.99
C PRO A 50 4.52 14.19 -9.18
N THR A 51 3.20 14.25 -9.31
CA THR A 51 2.33 13.08 -9.50
C THR A 51 2.08 12.73 -10.98
N ALA A 52 2.50 13.58 -11.93
CA ALA A 52 2.20 13.40 -13.35
C ALA A 52 2.76 12.10 -13.93
N SER A 53 3.93 11.65 -13.48
CA SER A 53 4.52 10.37 -13.86
C SER A 53 3.66 9.18 -13.42
N HIS A 54 3.01 9.26 -12.26
CA HIS A 54 2.14 8.21 -11.74
C HIS A 54 0.85 8.12 -12.56
N TRP A 55 0.23 9.26 -12.93
CA TRP A 55 -0.93 9.27 -13.83
C TRP A 55 -0.63 8.64 -15.19
N ARG A 56 0.55 8.91 -15.75
CA ARG A 56 1.02 8.27 -16.99
C ARG A 56 1.18 6.74 -16.85
N ARG A 57 1.67 6.28 -15.71
CA ARG A 57 1.76 4.85 -15.39
C ARG A 57 0.41 4.20 -15.15
N VAL A 58 -0.56 4.92 -14.56
CA VAL A 58 -1.96 4.47 -14.50
C VAL A 58 -2.53 4.29 -15.91
N ALA A 59 -2.29 5.23 -16.82
CA ALA A 59 -2.73 5.11 -18.21
C ALA A 59 -2.08 3.92 -18.94
N TRP A 60 -0.78 3.67 -18.70
CA TRP A 60 -0.10 2.48 -19.20
C TRP A 60 -0.73 1.20 -18.63
N ALA A 61 -0.86 1.10 -17.31
CA ALA A 61 -1.44 -0.05 -16.63
C ALA A 61 -2.89 -0.34 -17.08
N SER A 62 -3.71 0.71 -17.23
CA SER A 62 -5.07 0.61 -17.75
C SER A 62 -5.11 0.08 -19.18
N ALA A 63 -4.24 0.56 -20.07
CA ALA A 63 -4.16 0.05 -21.44
C ALA A 63 -3.73 -1.43 -21.49
N THR A 64 -2.75 -1.83 -20.68
CA THR A 64 -2.34 -3.23 -20.57
C THR A 64 -3.45 -4.11 -19.99
N PHE A 65 -4.18 -3.63 -18.97
CA PHE A 65 -5.33 -4.34 -18.40
C PHE A 65 -6.44 -4.53 -19.43
N ALA A 66 -6.80 -3.48 -20.18
CA ALA A 66 -7.82 -3.55 -21.22
C ALA A 66 -7.46 -4.60 -22.28
N PHE A 67 -6.21 -4.59 -22.78
CA PHE A 67 -5.74 -5.59 -23.72
C PHE A 67 -5.81 -7.03 -23.18
N LEU A 68 -5.41 -7.25 -21.92
CA LEU A 68 -5.51 -8.58 -21.31
C LEU A 68 -6.97 -9.02 -21.14
N ALA A 69 -7.84 -8.10 -20.71
CA ALA A 69 -9.26 -8.37 -20.53
C ALA A 69 -9.94 -8.74 -21.86
N ASP A 70 -9.65 -7.99 -22.92
CA ASP A 70 -10.13 -8.30 -24.28
C ASP A 70 -9.68 -9.69 -24.72
N LEU A 71 -8.42 -10.04 -24.48
CA LEU A 71 -7.89 -11.36 -24.85
C LEU A 71 -8.54 -12.50 -24.04
N ALA A 72 -8.85 -12.26 -22.77
CA ALA A 72 -9.57 -13.23 -21.95
C ALA A 72 -11.03 -13.39 -22.39
N MET A 73 -11.71 -12.30 -22.72
CA MET A 73 -13.08 -12.33 -23.23
C MET A 73 -13.15 -13.03 -24.59
N ALA A 74 -12.23 -12.73 -25.52
CA ALA A 74 -12.16 -13.38 -26.82
C ALA A 74 -11.81 -14.87 -26.72
N GLY A 75 -10.90 -15.24 -25.80
CA GLY A 75 -10.38 -16.61 -25.71
C GLY A 75 -11.18 -17.56 -24.82
N LEU A 76 -11.80 -17.05 -23.76
CA LEU A 76 -12.54 -17.86 -22.78
C LEU A 76 -14.03 -17.52 -22.73
N GLY A 77 -14.44 -16.32 -23.15
CA GLY A 77 -15.84 -15.88 -23.10
C GLY A 77 -16.46 -16.11 -21.72
N GLY A 78 -17.60 -16.82 -21.71
CA GLY A 78 -18.32 -17.17 -20.48
C GLY A 78 -17.55 -18.09 -19.52
N ASP A 79 -16.61 -18.89 -20.02
CA ASP A 79 -15.81 -19.82 -19.21
C ASP A 79 -14.85 -19.10 -18.27
N LEU A 80 -14.55 -17.83 -18.55
CA LEU A 80 -13.75 -16.99 -17.67
C LEU A 80 -14.37 -16.96 -16.26
N LYS A 81 -15.70 -16.89 -16.14
CA LYS A 81 -16.40 -16.90 -14.85
C LYS A 81 -16.13 -18.17 -14.04
N ARG A 82 -15.95 -19.31 -14.72
CA ARG A 82 -15.63 -20.60 -14.07
C ARG A 82 -14.16 -20.69 -13.62
N LYS A 83 -13.29 -19.80 -14.09
CA LYS A 83 -11.86 -19.76 -13.72
C LYS A 83 -11.62 -18.77 -12.59
N GLU A 84 -12.14 -19.07 -11.40
CA GLU A 84 -12.12 -18.20 -10.21
C GLU A 84 -10.73 -17.63 -9.85
N LYS A 85 -9.67 -18.45 -9.93
CA LYS A 85 -8.30 -17.97 -9.69
C LYS A 85 -7.81 -16.99 -10.75
N LEU A 86 -8.31 -17.07 -11.98
CA LEU A 86 -7.94 -16.15 -13.05
C LEU A 86 -8.75 -14.85 -12.94
N THR A 87 -10.06 -14.94 -12.69
CA THR A 87 -10.90 -13.76 -12.45
C THR A 87 -10.47 -13.00 -11.20
N GLY A 88 -10.06 -13.70 -10.14
CA GLY A 88 -9.45 -13.09 -8.96
C GLY A 88 -8.23 -12.22 -9.30
N ARG A 89 -7.35 -12.66 -10.21
CA ARG A 89 -6.20 -11.85 -10.64
C ARG A 89 -6.60 -10.62 -11.46
N TYR A 90 -7.66 -10.71 -12.26
CA TYR A 90 -8.22 -9.52 -12.93
C TYR A 90 -8.80 -8.55 -11.91
N ALA A 91 -9.51 -9.06 -10.89
CA ALA A 91 -10.01 -8.25 -9.79
C ALA A 91 -8.87 -7.59 -9.00
N ASP A 92 -7.74 -8.28 -8.77
CA ASP A 92 -6.55 -7.70 -8.14
C ASP A 92 -6.01 -6.51 -8.95
N VAL A 93 -5.82 -6.68 -10.28
CA VAL A 93 -5.34 -5.57 -11.14
C VAL A 93 -6.28 -4.38 -11.06
N PHE A 94 -7.59 -4.63 -11.18
CA PHE A 94 -8.60 -3.58 -11.13
C PHE A 94 -8.64 -2.87 -9.77
N SER A 95 -8.60 -3.63 -8.68
CA SER A 95 -8.60 -3.09 -7.32
C SER A 95 -7.38 -2.21 -7.06
N TRP A 96 -6.19 -2.65 -7.46
CA TRP A 96 -5.00 -1.83 -7.29
C TRP A 96 -4.97 -0.61 -8.22
N LEU A 97 -5.49 -0.71 -9.44
CA LEU A 97 -5.70 0.45 -10.31
C LEU A 97 -6.61 1.49 -9.64
N LEU A 98 -7.70 1.03 -9.02
CA LEU A 98 -8.61 1.90 -8.27
C LEU A 98 -7.91 2.55 -7.08
N LEU A 99 -7.17 1.79 -6.27
CA LEU A 99 -6.46 2.31 -5.09
C LEU A 99 -5.36 3.32 -5.46
N VAL A 100 -4.58 3.08 -6.51
CA VAL A 100 -3.58 4.04 -7.02
C VAL A 100 -4.27 5.31 -7.52
N THR A 101 -5.34 5.15 -8.30
CA THR A 101 -6.10 6.30 -8.83
C THR A 101 -6.74 7.11 -7.70
N ALA A 102 -7.32 6.44 -6.70
CA ALA A 102 -7.91 7.08 -5.53
C ALA A 102 -6.85 7.83 -4.71
N THR A 103 -5.66 7.25 -4.54
CA THR A 103 -4.52 7.92 -3.87
C THR A 103 -4.16 9.21 -4.59
N LEU A 104 -4.01 9.17 -5.92
CA LEU A 104 -3.70 10.34 -6.73
C LEU A 104 -4.82 11.38 -6.67
N ARG A 105 -6.08 10.96 -6.80
CA ARG A 105 -7.24 11.87 -6.71
C ARG A 105 -7.37 12.51 -5.33
N ARG A 106 -7.12 11.76 -4.26
CA ARG A 106 -7.14 12.28 -2.89
C ARG A 106 -6.06 13.34 -2.69
N TYR A 107 -4.84 13.09 -3.14
CA TYR A 107 -3.77 14.10 -3.08
C TYR A 107 -4.13 15.41 -3.79
N GLU A 108 -4.79 15.31 -4.95
CA GLU A 108 -5.29 16.47 -5.69
C GLU A 108 -6.39 17.21 -4.91
N ALA A 109 -7.34 16.46 -4.32
CA ALA A 109 -8.44 17.01 -3.53
C ALA A 109 -7.96 17.66 -2.22
N ASP A 110 -6.92 17.11 -1.59
CA ASP A 110 -6.35 17.58 -0.32
C ASP A 110 -5.43 18.83 -0.51
N GLY A 111 -5.34 19.36 -1.74
CA GLY A 111 -4.63 20.60 -2.07
C GLY A 111 -3.17 20.41 -2.47
N ARG A 112 -2.75 19.22 -2.92
CA ARG A 112 -1.39 18.93 -3.41
C ARG A 112 -0.26 19.25 -2.42
N ARG A 113 -0.47 18.97 -1.13
CA ARG A 113 0.49 19.30 -0.06
C ARG A 113 1.82 18.57 -0.26
N SER A 114 2.93 19.30 -0.36
CA SER A 114 4.24 18.69 -0.61
C SER A 114 4.67 17.69 0.47
N GLU A 115 4.25 17.90 1.71
CA GLU A 115 4.52 16.99 2.82
C GLU A 115 3.97 15.57 2.58
N ASP A 116 2.84 15.41 1.89
CA ASP A 116 2.18 14.11 1.65
C ASP A 116 2.78 13.30 0.51
N LEU A 117 3.66 13.89 -0.28
CA LEU A 117 4.30 13.23 -1.42
C LEU A 117 4.99 11.90 -1.07
N PRO A 118 5.71 11.74 0.06
CA PRO A 118 6.28 10.45 0.43
C PRO A 118 5.24 9.35 0.55
N LEU A 119 4.07 9.63 1.12
CA LEU A 119 2.97 8.66 1.24
C LEU A 119 2.37 8.34 -0.13
N VAL A 120 2.13 9.36 -0.95
CA VAL A 120 1.57 9.22 -2.30
C VAL A 120 2.49 8.37 -3.18
N HIS A 121 3.79 8.69 -3.21
CA HIS A 121 4.78 7.94 -3.96
C HIS A 121 4.88 6.51 -3.47
N TRP A 122 4.92 6.29 -2.14
CA TRP A 122 5.02 4.96 -1.57
C TRP A 122 3.81 4.10 -1.95
N ALA A 123 2.59 4.63 -1.78
CA ALA A 123 1.35 3.94 -2.11
C ALA A 123 1.24 3.63 -3.60
N CYS A 124 1.64 4.57 -4.48
CA CYS A 124 1.63 4.34 -5.91
C CYS A 124 2.66 3.28 -6.33
N GLU A 125 3.90 3.33 -5.84
CA GLU A 125 4.91 2.32 -6.17
C GLU A 125 4.52 0.94 -5.67
N HIS A 126 3.91 0.86 -4.49
CA HIS A 126 3.34 -0.39 -3.99
C HIS A 126 2.21 -0.88 -4.89
N GLY A 127 1.25 -0.02 -5.25
CA GLY A 127 0.15 -0.39 -6.13
C GLY A 127 0.63 -0.84 -7.52
N PHE A 128 1.61 -0.18 -8.11
CA PHE A 128 2.17 -0.58 -9.41
C PHE A 128 2.90 -1.93 -9.36
N SER A 129 3.56 -2.26 -8.25
CA SER A 129 4.19 -3.58 -8.11
C SER A 129 3.13 -4.69 -7.96
N ARG A 130 2.03 -4.42 -7.23
CA ARG A 130 0.90 -5.34 -7.10
C ARG A 130 0.18 -5.56 -8.42
N ILE A 131 -0.05 -4.50 -9.19
CA ILE A 131 -0.59 -4.60 -10.55
C ILE A 131 0.34 -5.45 -11.44
N ALA A 132 1.64 -5.18 -11.42
CA ALA A 132 2.61 -5.96 -12.19
C ALA A 132 2.57 -7.45 -11.83
N GLN A 133 2.53 -7.76 -10.53
CA GLN A 133 2.43 -9.14 -10.02
C GLN A 133 1.16 -9.83 -10.52
N ALA A 134 0.01 -9.17 -10.42
CA ALA A 134 -1.27 -9.72 -10.87
C ALA A 134 -1.31 -9.91 -12.39
N MET A 135 -0.80 -8.95 -13.18
CA MET A 135 -0.67 -9.07 -14.64
C MET A 135 0.25 -10.22 -15.04
N GLN A 136 1.37 -10.44 -14.35
CA GLN A 136 2.21 -11.62 -14.57
C GLN A 136 1.47 -12.92 -14.23
N GLY A 137 0.63 -12.91 -13.19
CA GLY A 137 -0.26 -14.01 -12.86
C GLY A 137 -1.23 -14.33 -14.01
N ILE A 138 -1.82 -13.29 -14.62
CA ILE A 138 -2.71 -13.42 -15.78
C ILE A 138 -1.95 -14.03 -16.97
N THR A 139 -0.83 -13.45 -17.40
CA THR A 139 -0.09 -13.92 -18.60
C THR A 139 0.41 -15.35 -18.48
N ARG A 140 0.77 -15.80 -17.27
CA ARG A 140 1.19 -17.20 -17.02
C ARG A 140 0.02 -18.19 -17.13
N ASN A 141 -1.17 -17.79 -16.68
CA ASN A 141 -2.31 -18.70 -16.46
C ASN A 141 -3.42 -18.59 -17.50
N LEU A 142 -3.48 -17.49 -18.24
CA LEU A 142 -4.42 -17.29 -19.33
C LEU A 142 -4.07 -18.25 -20.48
N ARG A 143 -5.03 -19.09 -20.86
CA ARG A 143 -4.91 -20.06 -21.95
C ARG A 143 -5.90 -19.67 -23.03
N VAL A 144 -5.38 -19.15 -24.14
CA VAL A 144 -6.15 -18.71 -25.31
C VAL A 144 -5.52 -19.35 -26.54
N PRO A 145 -6.31 -19.95 -27.46
CA PRO A 145 -5.78 -20.50 -28.70
C PRO A 145 -4.90 -19.49 -29.44
N PHE A 146 -3.75 -19.93 -29.95
CA PHE A 146 -2.72 -19.15 -30.65
C PHE A 146 -2.01 -18.05 -29.81
N ALA A 147 -2.72 -17.30 -28.96
CA ALA A 147 -2.15 -16.23 -28.13
C ALA A 147 -1.38 -16.73 -26.90
N THR A 148 -1.56 -17.99 -26.50
CA THR A 148 -0.86 -18.57 -25.33
C THR A 148 0.68 -18.52 -25.47
N ILE A 149 1.21 -18.74 -26.67
CA ILE A 149 2.66 -18.69 -26.92
C ILE A 149 3.17 -17.25 -26.74
N LEU A 150 2.44 -16.27 -27.28
CA LEU A 150 2.74 -14.85 -27.13
C LEU A 150 2.70 -14.41 -25.66
N LEU A 151 1.67 -14.84 -24.92
CA LEU A 151 1.49 -14.52 -23.50
C LEU A 151 2.60 -15.09 -22.61
N ARG A 152 3.01 -16.34 -22.84
CA ARG A 152 4.01 -17.04 -22.03
C ARG A 152 5.45 -16.79 -22.45
N GLY A 153 5.68 -16.39 -23.70
CA GLY A 153 6.99 -16.07 -24.23
C GLY A 153 7.27 -14.56 -24.16
N PRO A 154 7.16 -13.84 -25.29
CA PRO A 154 7.63 -12.47 -25.40
C PRO A 154 6.93 -11.49 -24.45
N LEU A 155 5.60 -11.60 -24.24
CA LEU A 155 4.91 -10.69 -23.32
C LEU A 155 5.28 -10.93 -21.86
N ALA A 156 5.41 -12.19 -21.44
CA ALA A 156 5.87 -12.52 -20.09
C ALA A 156 7.32 -12.10 -19.87
N LEU A 157 8.20 -12.29 -20.85
CA LEU A 157 9.59 -11.84 -20.77
C LEU A 157 9.67 -10.31 -20.71
N TRP A 158 8.96 -9.62 -21.62
CA TRP A 158 8.89 -8.16 -21.64
C TRP A 158 8.37 -7.60 -20.32
N GLY A 159 7.31 -8.17 -19.75
CA GLY A 159 6.78 -7.75 -18.45
C GLY A 159 7.72 -7.99 -17.26
N ARG A 160 8.69 -8.90 -17.38
CA ARG A 160 9.75 -9.10 -16.38
C ARG A 160 10.92 -8.13 -16.55
N LEU A 161 11.30 -7.84 -17.79
CA LEU A 161 12.39 -6.91 -18.12
C LEU A 161 11.95 -5.45 -17.95
N ASN A 162 10.66 -5.16 -18.12
CA ASN A 162 10.07 -3.84 -18.03
C ASN A 162 8.83 -3.86 -17.12
N PRO A 163 9.02 -4.09 -15.80
CA PRO A 163 7.91 -4.14 -14.87
C PRO A 163 7.26 -2.76 -14.72
N LEU A 164 5.95 -2.75 -14.48
CA LEU A 164 5.18 -1.53 -14.25
C LEU A 164 5.64 -0.77 -13.00
N GLY A 165 6.13 -1.49 -11.98
CA GLY A 165 6.72 -0.95 -10.76
C GLY A 165 7.54 -2.00 -10.02
N HIS A 166 8.61 -1.56 -9.35
CA HIS A 166 9.49 -2.41 -8.56
C HIS A 166 9.11 -2.47 -7.08
N GLY A 167 8.08 -1.71 -6.68
CA GLY A 167 7.75 -1.47 -5.29
C GLY A 167 8.51 -0.26 -4.74
N PRO A 168 8.14 0.19 -3.53
CA PRO A 168 8.80 1.33 -2.90
C PRO A 168 10.22 0.95 -2.45
N HIS A 169 11.20 1.80 -2.75
CA HIS A 169 12.56 1.65 -2.24
C HIS A 169 12.65 2.04 -0.75
N ASP A 170 13.63 1.48 -0.03
CA ASP A 170 13.78 1.66 1.42
C ASP A 170 13.87 3.12 1.86
N ALA A 171 14.56 3.97 1.09
CA ALA A 171 14.65 5.40 1.38
C ALA A 171 13.27 6.08 1.33
N LEU A 172 12.40 5.67 0.41
CA LEU A 172 11.02 6.15 0.33
C LEU A 172 10.18 5.58 1.47
N GLY A 173 10.35 4.29 1.78
CA GLY A 173 9.73 3.64 2.94
C GLY A 173 10.05 4.36 4.25
N GLY A 174 11.31 4.72 4.47
CA GLY A 174 11.72 5.50 5.65
C GLY A 174 11.10 6.89 5.70
N LYS A 175 10.91 7.57 4.56
CA LYS A 175 10.21 8.87 4.51
C LYS A 175 8.72 8.72 4.86
N ALA A 176 8.05 7.72 4.30
CA ALA A 176 6.64 7.42 4.59
C ALA A 176 6.44 7.02 6.07
N ALA A 177 7.32 6.16 6.61
CA ALA A 177 7.25 5.74 8.01
C ALA A 177 7.41 6.90 8.99
N ARG A 178 8.33 7.84 8.71
CA ARG A 178 8.50 9.05 9.53
C ARG A 178 7.23 9.90 9.60
N THR A 179 6.39 9.89 8.56
CA THR A 179 5.10 10.60 8.58
C THR A 179 4.16 10.02 9.62
N ILE A 180 4.11 8.69 9.75
CA ILE A 180 3.18 8.00 10.66
C ILE A 180 3.72 8.00 12.10
N LEU A 181 5.06 8.00 12.26
CA LEU A 181 5.75 7.99 13.55
C LEU A 181 5.94 9.38 14.17
N ALA A 182 5.57 10.46 13.47
CA ALA A 182 5.63 11.82 13.98
C ALA A 182 4.20 12.32 14.31
N PRO A 183 3.96 12.82 15.53
CA PRO A 183 2.73 13.55 15.82
C PRO A 183 2.62 14.78 14.92
N GLY A 184 1.41 15.08 14.45
CA GLY A 184 1.14 16.29 13.69
C GLY A 184 0.03 16.14 12.66
N ALA A 185 -0.33 17.29 12.07
CA ALA A 185 -1.45 17.40 11.14
C ALA A 185 -1.36 16.46 9.94
N GLN A 186 -0.16 16.05 9.54
CA GLN A 186 0.02 15.09 8.45
C GLN A 186 -0.50 13.70 8.81
N ARG A 187 -0.11 13.17 9.98
CA ARG A 187 -0.60 11.91 10.51
C ARG A 187 -2.10 11.99 10.79
N ASP A 188 -2.55 13.10 11.36
CA ASP A 188 -3.96 13.27 11.74
C ASP A 188 -4.92 13.13 10.57
N ARG A 189 -4.54 13.61 9.38
CA ARG A 189 -5.34 13.46 8.16
C ARG A 189 -5.47 12.01 7.68
N LEU A 190 -4.55 11.12 8.06
CA LEU A 190 -4.66 9.71 7.70
C LEU A 190 -5.78 9.00 8.47
N THR A 191 -6.08 9.49 9.67
CA THR A 191 -7.13 8.96 10.53
C THR A 191 -8.35 9.88 10.60
N ASP A 192 -8.47 10.84 9.68
CA ASP A 192 -9.64 11.68 9.58
C ASP A 192 -10.90 10.84 9.28
N GLY A 193 -11.99 11.13 9.99
CA GLY A 193 -13.22 10.34 9.95
C GLY A 193 -13.16 8.99 10.70
N ILE A 194 -12.04 8.63 11.33
CA ILE A 194 -11.92 7.45 12.20
C ILE A 194 -12.12 7.87 13.65
N ALA A 195 -13.02 7.19 14.37
CA ALA A 195 -13.24 7.45 15.79
C ALA A 195 -11.95 7.25 16.59
N ARG A 196 -11.57 8.26 17.36
CA ARG A 196 -10.43 8.23 18.29
C ARG A 196 -10.94 7.97 19.70
N GLU A 197 -10.21 7.17 20.47
CA GLU A 197 -10.50 6.95 21.89
C GLU A 197 -9.83 8.09 22.69
N PRO A 198 -10.60 9.04 23.25
CA PRO A 198 -10.03 10.16 23.99
C PRO A 198 -9.53 9.77 25.38
N ASP A 199 -10.01 8.65 25.93
CA ASP A 199 -9.67 8.22 27.29
C ASP A 199 -8.30 7.51 27.34
N PRO A 200 -7.28 8.08 28.01
CA PRO A 200 -5.96 7.48 28.13
C PRO A 200 -5.94 6.19 28.96
N SER A 201 -7.01 5.87 29.69
CA SER A 201 -7.12 4.62 30.45
C SER A 201 -7.43 3.41 29.55
N ARG A 202 -8.10 3.65 28.41
CA ARG A 202 -8.52 2.63 27.45
C ARG A 202 -7.42 2.30 26.46
N GLY A 203 -7.42 1.07 25.93
CA GLY A 203 -6.29 0.53 25.16
C GLY A 203 -5.76 1.45 24.04
N LEU A 204 -6.63 1.93 23.15
CA LEU A 204 -6.22 2.82 22.05
C LEU A 204 -5.82 4.22 22.53
N GLY A 205 -6.54 4.79 23.51
CA GLY A 205 -6.19 6.10 24.08
C GLY A 205 -4.87 6.07 24.86
N ARG A 206 -4.60 4.97 25.57
CA ARG A 206 -3.32 4.72 26.26
C ARG A 206 -2.16 4.67 25.28
N LEU A 207 -2.35 3.95 24.16
CA LEU A 207 -1.34 3.87 23.11
C LEU A 207 -1.05 5.25 22.49
N GLU A 208 -2.09 6.05 22.24
CA GLU A 208 -1.93 7.40 21.70
C GLU A 208 -1.22 8.34 22.69
N ALA A 209 -1.59 8.30 23.97
CA ALA A 209 -0.93 9.07 25.02
C ALA A 209 0.56 8.71 25.15
N ALA A 210 0.87 7.40 25.15
CA ALA A 210 2.25 6.93 25.17
C ALA A 210 3.03 7.35 23.91
N PHE A 211 2.40 7.28 22.73
CA PHE A 211 3.01 7.72 21.47
C PHE A 211 3.40 9.19 21.52
N VAL A 212 2.47 10.08 21.89
CA VAL A 212 2.73 11.54 21.98
C VAL A 212 3.84 11.84 22.98
N ALA A 213 3.79 11.23 24.18
CA ALA A 213 4.80 11.45 25.21
C ALA A 213 6.18 10.95 24.79
N CYS A 214 6.26 9.76 24.18
CA CYS A 214 7.52 9.20 23.66
C CYS A 214 8.10 10.04 22.53
N SER A 215 7.26 10.57 21.63
CA SER A 215 7.71 11.47 20.57
C SER A 215 8.26 12.78 21.12
N ALA A 216 7.62 13.37 22.13
CA ALA A 216 8.11 14.58 22.79
C ALA A 216 9.45 14.33 23.51
N ALA A 217 9.59 13.20 24.21
CA ALA A 217 10.83 12.81 24.88
C ALA A 217 11.97 12.43 23.92
N GLY A 218 11.68 12.20 22.62
CA GLY A 218 12.65 11.72 21.64
C GLY A 218 13.91 12.58 21.49
N ILE A 219 13.77 13.91 21.57
CA ILE A 219 14.92 14.83 21.51
C ILE A 219 15.83 14.64 22.73
N VAL A 220 15.26 14.53 23.92
CA VAL A 220 15.99 14.32 25.18
C VAL A 220 16.68 12.95 25.19
N LEU A 221 15.97 11.91 24.77
CA LEU A 221 16.53 10.56 24.61
C LEU A 221 17.70 10.53 23.60
N GLY A 222 17.62 11.33 22.54
CA GLY A 222 18.72 11.55 21.60
C GLY A 222 19.96 12.15 22.28
N LYS A 223 19.78 13.21 23.08
CA LYS A 223 20.88 13.83 23.85
C LYS A 223 21.55 12.83 24.80
N LEU A 224 20.76 12.02 25.52
CA LEU A 224 21.28 10.98 26.41
C LEU A 224 22.08 9.93 25.63
N LYS A 225 21.55 9.47 24.49
CA LYS A 225 22.25 8.51 23.62
C LYS A 225 23.58 9.04 23.10
N ASP A 226 23.63 10.31 22.72
CA ASP A 226 24.87 10.93 22.23
C ASP A 226 25.87 11.18 23.35
N ALA A 227 25.41 11.52 24.56
CA ALA A 227 26.25 11.58 25.75
C ALA A 227 26.88 10.23 26.11
N VAL A 228 26.12 9.13 26.03
CA VAL A 228 26.66 7.77 26.22
C VAL A 228 27.73 7.45 25.16
N LYS A 229 27.51 7.82 23.89
CA LYS A 229 28.51 7.61 22.82
C LYS A 229 29.80 8.38 23.04
N ARG A 230 29.72 9.59 23.61
CA ARG A 230 30.90 10.40 23.95
C ARG A 230 31.63 9.91 25.20
N GLY A 231 31.03 9.00 25.96
CA GLY A 231 31.56 8.52 27.24
C GLY A 231 31.18 9.40 28.43
N ASP A 232 30.33 10.41 28.23
CA ASP A 232 29.89 11.33 29.30
C ASP A 232 28.94 10.64 30.29
N LEU A 233 28.25 9.58 29.89
CA LEU A 233 27.30 8.81 30.70
C LEU A 233 27.55 7.30 30.54
N ALA A 234 27.36 6.54 31.61
CA ALA A 234 27.39 5.08 31.55
C ALA A 234 26.17 4.54 30.78
N LYS A 235 26.35 3.43 30.05
CA LYS A 235 25.25 2.76 29.34
C LYS A 235 24.28 2.11 30.34
N ALA A 236 23.07 2.66 30.44
CA ALA A 236 22.00 2.18 31.32
C ALA A 236 20.62 2.54 30.72
N PRO A 237 19.51 2.01 31.26
CA PRO A 237 18.17 2.48 30.87
C PRO A 237 18.02 3.99 31.08
N PRO A 238 17.31 4.72 30.20
CA PRO A 238 17.23 6.18 30.24
C PRO A 238 16.90 6.73 31.63
N GLU A 239 15.94 6.13 32.34
CA GLU A 239 15.52 6.54 33.68
C GLU A 239 16.65 6.56 34.71
N ARG A 240 17.56 5.59 34.64
CA ARG A 240 18.71 5.51 35.56
C ARG A 240 19.80 6.52 35.21
N GLN A 241 19.82 7.03 33.98
CA GLN A 241 20.79 8.01 33.51
C GLN A 241 20.36 9.45 33.84
N LEU A 242 19.07 9.71 34.09
CA LEU A 242 18.53 11.06 34.22
C LEU A 242 19.17 11.88 35.35
N ALA A 243 19.37 11.29 36.53
CA ALA A 243 19.95 12.00 37.67
C ALA A 243 21.38 12.48 37.37
N GLU A 244 22.21 11.60 36.80
CA GLU A 244 23.57 11.91 36.39
C GLU A 244 23.60 12.92 35.24
N ALA A 245 22.69 12.79 34.27
CA ALA A 245 22.59 13.68 33.13
C ALA A 245 22.19 15.12 33.53
N VAL A 246 21.32 15.28 34.53
CA VAL A 246 20.95 16.59 35.10
C VAL A 246 22.13 17.18 35.88
N GLN A 247 22.81 16.37 36.70
CA GLN A 247 24.01 16.82 37.44
C GLN A 247 25.12 17.31 36.51
N LYS A 248 25.30 16.64 35.38
CA LYS A 248 26.29 17.01 34.34
C LYS A 248 25.80 18.12 33.40
N GLY A 249 24.59 18.64 33.58
CA GLY A 249 24.03 19.72 32.75
C GLY A 249 23.74 19.31 31.29
N ILE A 250 23.65 18.02 31.00
CA ILE A 250 23.37 17.49 29.65
C ILE A 250 21.90 17.70 29.27
N VAL A 251 21.02 17.63 30.27
CA VAL A 251 19.58 17.84 30.16
C VAL A 251 19.07 18.64 31.36
N THR A 252 17.94 19.31 31.22
CA THR A 252 17.31 20.08 32.32
C THR A 252 16.50 19.18 33.26
N ALA A 253 16.07 19.71 34.41
CA ALA A 253 15.15 19.02 35.31
C ALA A 253 13.80 18.72 34.63
N ASP A 254 13.31 19.66 33.81
CA ASP A 254 12.07 19.51 33.03
C ASP A 254 12.21 18.43 31.95
N ASP A 255 13.34 18.40 31.25
CA ASP A 255 13.67 17.33 30.29
C ASP A 255 13.67 15.95 30.96
N ALA A 256 14.20 15.86 32.18
CA ALA A 256 14.21 14.61 32.95
C ALA A 256 12.80 14.20 33.36
N GLN A 257 11.94 15.13 33.77
CA GLN A 257 10.55 14.83 34.09
C GLN A 257 9.78 14.34 32.86
N LEU A 258 9.97 15.01 31.71
CA LEU A 258 9.39 14.60 30.43
C LEU A 258 9.72 13.14 30.07
N VAL A 259 10.96 12.72 30.27
CA VAL A 259 11.38 11.33 30.01
C VAL A 259 10.73 10.36 31.01
N ARG A 260 10.61 10.71 32.30
CA ARG A 260 9.94 9.85 33.29
C ARG A 260 8.48 9.64 32.95
N ASP A 261 7.78 10.71 32.58
CA ASP A 261 6.36 10.65 32.24
C ASP A 261 6.14 9.81 30.97
N ALA A 262 6.98 10.00 29.95
CA ALA A 262 6.94 9.21 28.73
C ALA A 262 7.23 7.71 28.98
N GLU A 263 8.20 7.40 29.85
CA GLU A 263 8.53 6.04 30.24
C GLU A 263 7.41 5.36 31.04
N ALA A 264 6.76 6.08 31.96
CA ALA A 264 5.61 5.58 32.70
C ALA A 264 4.44 5.24 31.76
N LEU A 265 4.11 6.13 30.82
CA LEU A 265 3.07 5.89 29.82
C LEU A 265 3.45 4.74 28.88
N ARG A 266 4.71 4.65 28.45
CA ARG A 266 5.20 3.54 27.63
C ARG A 266 5.06 2.21 28.34
N ARG A 267 5.42 2.14 29.63
CA ARG A 267 5.26 0.93 30.45
C ARG A 267 3.80 0.54 30.56
N ALA A 268 2.91 1.47 30.92
CA ALA A 268 1.48 1.22 30.99
C ALA A 268 0.87 0.72 29.65
N ALA A 269 1.40 1.17 28.51
CA ALA A 269 0.94 0.75 27.18
C ALA A 269 1.49 -0.61 26.73
N VAL A 270 2.65 -1.04 27.24
CA VAL A 270 3.31 -2.30 26.87
C VAL A 270 3.00 -3.42 27.87
N GLU A 271 2.72 -3.07 29.13
CA GLU A 271 2.32 -4.02 30.16
C GLU A 271 1.06 -4.77 29.73
N VAL A 272 1.13 -6.08 29.82
CA VAL A 272 0.02 -7.00 29.59
C VAL A 272 -0.44 -7.51 30.94
N ASP A 273 -1.75 -7.71 31.07
CA ASP A 273 -2.31 -8.31 32.28
C ASP A 273 -1.67 -9.68 32.51
N SER A 274 -1.07 -9.86 33.69
CA SER A 274 -0.58 -11.15 34.14
C SER A 274 -1.64 -11.78 35.04
N PHE A 275 -2.19 -12.90 34.61
CA PHE A 275 -3.14 -13.67 35.42
C PHE A 275 -2.41 -14.83 36.08
N SER A 276 -2.70 -15.05 37.37
CA SER A 276 -2.36 -16.30 38.03
C SER A 276 -3.14 -17.47 37.42
N LEU A 277 -2.66 -18.70 37.64
CA LEU A 277 -3.37 -19.90 37.21
C LEU A 277 -4.79 -19.96 37.81
N GLU A 278 -4.95 -19.52 39.05
CA GLU A 278 -6.26 -19.47 39.73
C GLU A 278 -7.23 -18.48 39.07
N GLU A 279 -6.78 -17.26 38.76
CA GLU A 279 -7.60 -16.24 38.07
C GLU A 279 -7.98 -16.66 36.65
N TYR A 280 -7.05 -17.31 35.94
CA TYR A 280 -7.31 -17.88 34.63
C TYR A 280 -8.36 -18.99 34.70
N LEU A 281 -8.23 -19.93 35.66
CA LEU A 281 -9.18 -21.02 35.84
C LEU A 281 -10.56 -20.53 36.33
N ALA A 282 -10.62 -19.41 37.04
CA ALA A 282 -11.88 -18.79 37.48
C ALA A 282 -12.67 -18.17 36.32
N THR A 283 -11.99 -17.69 35.28
CA THR A 283 -12.60 -17.08 34.08
C THR A 283 -12.76 -18.06 32.91
N ALA A 284 -12.06 -19.19 32.94
CA ALA A 284 -12.16 -20.22 31.92
C ALA A 284 -13.54 -20.89 31.93
N THR A 285 -14.29 -20.75 30.84
CA THR A 285 -15.57 -21.44 30.64
C THR A 285 -15.33 -22.95 30.69
N LYS A 286 -15.81 -23.61 31.76
CA LYS A 286 -15.75 -25.07 31.86
C LYS A 286 -16.60 -25.65 30.73
N VAL A 287 -15.95 -26.19 29.71
CA VAL A 287 -16.63 -26.99 28.68
C VAL A 287 -17.25 -28.18 29.41
N ALA A 288 -18.59 -28.22 29.44
CA ALA A 288 -19.31 -29.34 30.01
C ALA A 288 -18.83 -30.61 29.30
N GLN A 289 -18.22 -31.52 30.06
CA GLN A 289 -17.89 -32.84 29.57
C GLN A 289 -19.21 -33.56 29.30
N HIS A 290 -19.59 -33.66 28.03
CA HIS A 290 -20.65 -34.55 27.61
C HIS A 290 -20.19 -35.99 27.90
N ALA A 291 -20.81 -36.60 28.90
CA ALA A 291 -20.71 -38.03 29.21
C ALA A 291 -21.48 -38.85 28.18
#